data_AF-A0AAP8PSE8-F1
#
_entry.id   AF-A0AAP8PSE8-F1
#
_cell.length_a   1.000
_cell.length_b   1.000
_cell.length_c   1.000
_cell.angle_alpha   90.00
_cell.angle_beta   90.00
_cell.angle_gamma   90.00
#
_symmetry.space_group_name_H-M   'P 1'
#
loop_
_entity.id
_entity.type
_entity.pdbx_description
1 polymer ?
#
loop_
_entity_poly.entity_id
_entity_poly.type
_entity_poly.pdbx_seq_one_letter_code
_entity_poly.pdbx_strand_id
1 'polypeptide(L)'
;MREFGFLLLAVGVVWLLIAFNMDTYVFTGYGERVNNIGLIASKQNHLLISSVISICAILMIIFGKSSSKATNVYVKCPFCAEEINPEAIKCKHCGSDVSVQLKVQKENKFSFYGFDHNLLLSEDDSPSLNDSEVMELANKIKSISKSNRDSYIFGEHQSNITYIKYKLPKAVQDEFVKRLKYWLAK
;
A
#
# COMPACT_ATOMS: atom_id res chain seq x y z
N MET A 1 -1.44 -10.50 7.75
CA MET A 1 -2.16 -11.78 7.89
C MET A 1 -2.22 -12.57 6.58
N ARG A 2 -2.55 -11.93 5.44
CA ARG A 2 -2.62 -12.64 4.15
C ARG A 2 -1.32 -13.31 3.69
N GLU A 3 -0.19 -12.60 3.77
CA GLU A 3 1.13 -13.13 3.38
C GLU A 3 1.55 -14.35 4.20
N PHE A 4 1.32 -14.29 5.52
CA PHE A 4 1.56 -15.43 6.40
C PHE A 4 0.63 -16.61 6.07
N GLY A 5 -0.63 -16.33 5.70
CA GLY A 5 -1.58 -17.35 5.26
C GLY A 5 -1.10 -18.12 4.03
N PHE A 6 -0.49 -17.46 3.04
CA PHE A 6 0.07 -18.14 1.86
C PHE A 6 1.23 -19.06 2.22
N LEU A 7 2.12 -18.66 3.13
CA LEU A 7 3.21 -19.51 3.62
C LEU A 7 2.65 -20.75 4.33
N LEU A 8 1.71 -20.57 5.24
CA LEU A 8 1.08 -21.65 5.99
C LEU A 8 0.35 -22.64 5.04
N LEU A 9 -0.31 -22.11 4.00
CA LEU A 9 -0.97 -22.91 2.97
C LEU A 9 0.03 -23.79 2.21
N ALA A 10 1.17 -23.23 1.80
CA ALA A 10 2.20 -23.98 1.09
C ALA A 10 2.73 -25.14 1.94
N VAL A 11 3.01 -24.89 3.23
CA VAL A 11 3.46 -25.93 4.17
C VAL A 11 2.38 -27.01 4.35
N GLY A 12 1.12 -26.61 4.55
CA GLY A 12 0.00 -27.54 4.71
C GLY A 12 -0.22 -28.45 3.49
N VAL A 13 -0.15 -27.89 2.28
CA VAL A 13 -0.29 -28.64 1.02
C VAL A 13 0.87 -29.61 0.83
N VAL A 14 2.11 -29.19 1.09
CA VAL A 14 3.28 -30.08 1.00
C VAL A 14 3.15 -31.25 1.99
N TRP A 15 2.76 -30.99 3.24
CA TRP A 15 2.56 -32.06 4.23
C TRP A 15 1.42 -33.01 3.85
N LEU A 16 0.34 -32.48 3.27
CA LEU A 16 -0.77 -33.28 2.74
C LEU A 16 -0.29 -34.27 1.67
N LEU A 17 0.52 -33.79 0.71
CA LEU A 17 1.06 -34.65 -0.37
C LEU A 17 1.98 -35.75 0.16
N ILE A 18 2.81 -35.43 1.16
CA ILE A 18 3.67 -36.42 1.84
C ILE A 18 2.80 -37.46 2.56
N ALA A 19 1.80 -37.02 3.33
CA ALA A 19 0.90 -37.91 4.04
C ALA A 19 0.11 -38.81 3.08
N PHE A 20 -0.32 -38.30 1.93
CA PHE A 20 -1.03 -39.07 0.91
C PHE A 20 -0.17 -40.19 0.32
N ASN A 21 1.12 -39.93 0.14
CA ASN A 21 2.11 -40.89 -0.37
C ASN A 21 2.72 -41.79 0.71
N MET A 22 2.30 -41.69 1.98
CA MET A 22 2.84 -42.55 3.02
C MET A 22 2.36 -44.00 2.84
N ASP A 23 3.31 -44.93 2.80
CA ASP A 23 3.09 -46.37 2.71
C ASP A 23 2.51 -46.92 4.02
N THR A 24 1.56 -47.84 3.90
CA THR A 24 0.87 -48.45 5.05
C THR A 24 1.09 -49.95 5.18
N TYR A 25 1.99 -50.53 4.37
CA TYR A 25 2.25 -51.97 4.38
C TYR A 25 3.47 -52.32 5.22
N VAL A 26 3.47 -53.55 5.74
CA VAL A 26 4.65 -54.19 6.31
C VAL A 26 4.74 -55.61 5.74
N PHE A 27 5.95 -56.12 5.56
CA PHE A 27 6.18 -57.49 5.12
C PHE A 27 6.00 -58.46 6.28
N THR A 28 5.23 -59.52 6.06
CA THR A 28 5.14 -60.64 6.99
C THR A 28 6.30 -61.61 6.76
N GLY A 29 6.58 -62.49 7.73
CA GLY A 29 7.64 -63.51 7.60
C GLY A 29 7.47 -64.49 6.42
N TYR A 30 6.29 -64.50 5.78
CA TYR A 30 5.96 -65.30 4.60
C TYR A 30 6.00 -64.50 3.28
N GLY A 31 6.49 -63.25 3.31
CA GLY A 31 6.67 -62.41 2.12
C GLY A 31 5.40 -61.70 1.64
N GLU A 32 4.26 -61.87 2.31
CA GLU A 32 3.02 -61.17 1.97
C GLU A 32 3.04 -59.73 2.48
N ARG A 33 2.44 -58.83 1.67
CA ARG A 33 2.19 -57.45 2.07
C ARG A 33 0.85 -57.38 2.77
N VAL A 34 0.88 -57.02 4.05
CA VAL A 34 -0.33 -56.78 4.84
C VAL A 34 -0.35 -55.32 5.28
N ASN A 35 -1.52 -54.71 5.20
CA ASN A 35 -1.70 -53.35 5.67
C ASN A 35 -1.64 -53.30 7.19
N ASN A 36 -0.74 -52.47 7.72
CA ASN A 36 -0.59 -52.27 9.14
C ASN A 36 -1.59 -51.21 9.62
N ILE A 37 -2.48 -51.62 10.52
CA ILE A 37 -3.54 -50.77 11.10
C ILE A 37 -2.94 -49.52 11.79
N GLY A 38 -1.79 -49.66 12.44
CA GLY A 38 -1.09 -48.55 13.08
C GLY A 38 -0.53 -47.54 12.07
N LEU A 39 0.04 -48.01 10.95
CA LEU A 39 0.51 -47.12 9.89
C LEU A 39 -0.67 -46.42 9.18
N ILE A 40 -1.80 -47.11 9.02
CA ILE A 40 -3.05 -46.51 8.52
C ILE A 40 -3.52 -45.40 9.46
N ALA A 41 -3.54 -45.65 10.77
CA ALA A 41 -3.92 -44.65 11.76
C ALA A 41 -2.96 -43.44 11.76
N SER A 42 -1.64 -43.69 11.62
CA SER A 42 -0.64 -42.62 11.48
C SER A 42 -0.89 -41.78 10.21
N LYS A 43 -1.18 -42.42 9.08
CA LYS A 43 -1.53 -41.73 7.82
C LYS A 43 -2.75 -40.85 7.99
N GLN A 44 -3.80 -41.37 8.62
CA GLN A 44 -5.02 -40.63 8.91
C GLN A 44 -4.77 -39.42 9.81
N ASN A 45 -3.94 -39.56 10.85
CA ASN A 45 -3.58 -38.45 11.73
C ASN A 45 -2.84 -37.33 10.97
N HIS A 46 -1.87 -37.67 10.12
CA HIS A 46 -1.17 -36.69 9.32
C HIS A 46 -2.08 -36.00 8.30
N LEU A 47 -3.02 -36.73 7.68
CA LEU A 47 -4.01 -36.16 6.77
C LEU A 47 -4.95 -35.19 7.51
N LEU A 48 -5.40 -35.53 8.72
CA LEU A 48 -6.23 -34.66 9.55
C LEU A 48 -5.52 -33.35 9.89
N ILE A 49 -4.27 -33.45 10.39
CA ILE A 49 -3.48 -32.27 10.77
C ILE A 49 -3.25 -31.36 9.55
N SER A 50 -2.88 -31.94 8.40
CA SER A 50 -2.65 -31.19 7.15
C SER A 50 -3.90 -30.47 6.65
N SER A 51 -5.05 -31.14 6.76
CA SER A 51 -6.35 -30.58 6.40
C SER A 51 -6.69 -29.37 7.27
N VAL A 52 -6.55 -29.50 8.59
CA VAL A 52 -6.81 -28.38 9.53
C VAL A 52 -5.89 -27.19 9.26
N ILE A 53 -4.58 -27.43 9.07
CA ILE A 53 -3.61 -26.37 8.76
C ILE A 53 -3.99 -25.65 7.46
N SER A 54 -4.33 -26.40 6.41
CA SER A 54 -4.71 -25.84 5.12
C SER A 54 -5.99 -25.02 5.20
N ILE A 55 -7.01 -25.50 5.95
CA ILE A 55 -8.25 -24.76 6.18
C ILE A 55 -7.98 -23.45 6.92
N CYS A 56 -7.21 -23.49 8.02
CA CYS A 56 -6.83 -22.28 8.75
C CYS A 56 -6.09 -21.28 7.86
N ALA A 57 -5.18 -21.76 7.01
CA ALA A 57 -4.46 -20.92 6.07
C ALA A 57 -5.40 -20.23 5.07
N ILE A 58 -6.36 -20.97 4.49
CA ILE A 58 -7.38 -20.44 3.58
C ILE A 58 -8.22 -19.37 4.29
N LEU A 59 -8.67 -19.62 5.53
CA LEU A 59 -9.42 -18.65 6.31
C LEU A 59 -8.60 -17.37 6.55
N MET A 60 -7.31 -17.49 6.88
CA MET A 60 -6.43 -16.33 7.03
C MET A 60 -6.22 -15.56 5.72
N ILE A 61 -6.27 -16.22 4.56
CA ILE A 61 -6.17 -15.55 3.26
C ILE A 61 -7.46 -14.79 2.94
N ILE A 62 -8.61 -15.41 3.16
CA ILE A 62 -9.94 -14.83 2.87
C ILE A 62 -10.22 -13.65 3.80
N PHE A 63 -10.04 -13.84 5.10
CA PHE A 63 -10.35 -12.81 6.11
C PHE A 63 -9.17 -11.86 6.38
N GLY A 64 -7.96 -12.19 5.93
CA GLY A 64 -6.75 -11.39 6.11
C GLY A 64 -6.65 -10.17 5.20
N LYS A 65 -7.77 -9.64 4.70
CA LYS A 65 -7.80 -8.35 3.99
C LYS A 65 -7.23 -7.30 4.94
N SER A 66 -6.05 -6.78 4.60
CA SER A 66 -5.60 -5.51 5.16
C SER A 66 -6.71 -4.52 4.84
N SER A 67 -7.34 -3.97 5.87
CA SER A 67 -8.11 -2.74 5.70
C SER A 67 -7.18 -1.79 4.95
N SER A 68 -7.45 -1.58 3.66
CA SER A 68 -7.03 -0.31 3.06
C SER A 68 -7.52 0.71 4.07
N LYS A 69 -6.62 1.53 4.61
CA LYS A 69 -7.02 2.65 5.45
C LYS A 69 -7.94 3.52 4.58
N ALA A 70 -9.23 3.17 4.54
CA ALA A 70 -10.31 4.13 4.57
C ALA A 70 -10.14 4.78 5.93
N THR A 71 -9.17 5.68 5.97
CA THR A 71 -8.97 6.59 7.08
C THR A 71 -10.26 7.39 7.07
N ASN A 72 -11.25 6.96 7.86
CA ASN A 72 -12.31 7.83 8.33
C ASN A 72 -11.63 8.86 9.23
N VAL A 73 -10.84 9.74 8.61
CA VAL A 73 -10.33 10.94 9.23
C VAL A 73 -11.55 11.81 9.28
N TYR A 74 -12.19 11.82 10.44
CA TYR A 74 -13.08 12.91 10.77
C TYR A 74 -12.32 14.20 10.52
N VAL A 75 -12.93 15.09 9.76
CA VAL A 75 -12.37 16.39 9.45
C VAL A 75 -12.95 17.40 10.42
N LYS A 76 -12.17 18.43 10.77
CA LYS A 76 -12.70 19.47 11.64
C LYS A 76 -13.61 20.40 10.84
N CYS A 77 -14.74 20.74 11.44
CA CYS A 77 -15.63 21.77 10.92
C CYS A 77 -14.87 23.10 10.86
N PRO A 78 -14.84 23.80 9.70
CA PRO A 78 -14.11 25.06 9.56
C PRO A 78 -14.70 26.22 10.38
N PHE A 79 -15.91 26.07 10.93
CA PHE A 79 -16.60 27.11 11.69
C PHE A 79 -16.53 26.92 13.21
N CYS A 80 -16.64 25.69 13.68
CA CYS A 80 -16.68 25.38 15.12
C CYS A 80 -15.62 24.39 15.59
N ALA A 81 -14.75 23.91 14.68
CA ALA A 81 -13.67 22.96 14.95
C ALA A 81 -14.09 21.57 15.48
N GLU A 82 -15.39 21.28 15.50
CA GLU A 82 -15.94 19.97 15.88
C GLU A 82 -15.61 18.91 14.83
N GLU A 83 -15.44 17.66 15.25
CA GLU A 83 -15.19 16.55 14.34
C GLU A 83 -16.46 16.18 13.55
N ILE A 84 -16.35 16.24 12.22
CA ILE A 84 -17.45 15.95 11.29
C ILE A 84 -17.03 14.92 10.25
N ASN A 85 -18.01 14.23 9.67
CA ASN A 85 -17.78 13.32 8.56
C ASN A 85 -17.23 14.11 7.34
N PRO A 86 -16.21 13.64 6.62
CA PRO A 86 -15.72 14.29 5.40
C PRO A 86 -16.78 14.47 4.31
N GLU A 87 -17.89 13.71 4.35
CA GLU A 87 -19.03 13.85 3.44
C GLU A 87 -20.18 14.68 4.03
N ALA A 88 -19.96 15.36 5.16
CA ALA A 88 -20.98 16.21 5.76
C ALA A 88 -21.32 17.39 4.84
N ILE A 89 -22.61 17.63 4.63
CA ILE A 89 -23.12 18.85 3.98
C ILE A 89 -23.32 19.94 5.03
N LYS A 90 -23.81 19.57 6.21
CA LYS A 90 -24.00 20.48 7.35
C LYS A 90 -23.33 19.91 8.61
N CYS A 91 -22.73 20.80 9.40
CA CYS A 91 -22.23 20.44 10.73
C CYS A 91 -23.40 20.25 11.71
N LYS A 92 -23.42 19.12 12.43
CA LYS A 92 -24.46 18.84 13.44
C LYS A 92 -24.38 19.77 14.67
N HIS A 93 -23.20 20.32 14.95
CA HIS A 93 -22.98 21.16 16.13
C HIS A 93 -23.31 22.62 15.87
N CYS A 94 -22.80 23.22 14.79
CA CYS A 94 -23.01 24.64 14.51
C CYS A 94 -24.06 24.93 13.42
N GLY A 95 -24.55 23.90 12.72
CA GLY A 95 -25.55 24.05 11.67
C GLY A 95 -25.04 24.65 10.35
N SER A 96 -23.79 25.11 10.29
CA SER A 96 -23.18 25.70 9.10
C SER A 96 -23.09 24.69 7.95
N ASP A 97 -23.29 25.18 6.72
CA ASP A 97 -23.02 24.41 5.50
C ASP A 97 -21.51 24.33 5.29
N VAL A 98 -20.99 23.11 5.30
CA VAL A 98 -19.55 22.80 5.20
C VAL A 98 -19.19 22.22 3.84
N SER A 99 -20.18 21.99 2.95
CA SER A 99 -20.00 21.28 1.68
C SER A 99 -19.03 22.01 0.74
N VAL A 100 -19.10 23.34 0.71
CA VAL A 100 -18.23 24.17 -0.14
C VAL A 100 -16.80 24.18 0.40
N GLN A 101 -16.59 24.41 1.71
CA GLN A 101 -15.22 24.42 2.25
C GLN A 101 -14.57 23.05 2.18
N LEU A 102 -15.32 21.97 2.40
CA LEU A 102 -14.79 20.61 2.27
C LEU A 102 -14.44 20.25 0.82
N LYS A 103 -15.22 20.71 -0.16
CA LYS A 103 -14.87 20.59 -1.59
C LYS A 103 -13.61 21.38 -1.94
N VAL A 104 -13.53 22.65 -1.52
CA VAL A 104 -12.35 23.50 -1.73
C VAL A 104 -11.10 22.89 -1.07
N GLN A 105 -11.22 22.32 0.13
CA GLN A 105 -10.12 21.63 0.80
C GLN A 105 -9.71 20.32 0.10
N LYS A 106 -10.66 19.62 -0.53
CA LYS A 106 -10.39 18.40 -1.31
C LYS A 106 -9.74 18.71 -2.66
N GLU A 107 -10.14 19.80 -3.30
CA GLU A 107 -9.59 20.28 -4.58
C GLU A 107 -8.21 20.95 -4.40
N ASN A 108 -7.98 21.65 -3.29
CA ASN A 108 -6.68 22.25 -2.97
C ASN A 108 -5.65 21.26 -2.38
N LYS A 109 -6.00 19.97 -2.24
CA LYS A 109 -5.03 18.97 -1.79
C LYS A 109 -4.20 18.52 -2.99
N PHE A 110 -3.00 19.09 -3.10
CA PHE A 110 -2.04 18.73 -4.14
C PHE A 110 -1.86 17.20 -4.22
N SER A 111 -1.91 16.69 -5.44
CA SER A 111 -1.66 15.29 -5.78
C SER A 111 -0.64 15.25 -6.92
N PHE A 112 0.31 14.33 -6.83
CA PHE A 112 1.24 14.06 -7.92
C PHE A 112 0.54 13.44 -9.15
N TYR A 113 -0.58 12.74 -8.95
CA TYR A 113 -1.38 12.17 -10.04
C TYR A 113 -2.17 13.29 -10.71
N GLY A 114 -1.93 13.49 -12.01
CA GLY A 114 -2.56 14.54 -12.82
C GLY A 114 -1.81 15.87 -12.85
N PHE A 115 -0.62 15.95 -12.23
CA PHE A 115 0.24 17.13 -12.34
C PHE A 115 0.77 17.27 -13.78
N ASP A 116 0.56 18.45 -14.37
CA ASP A 116 1.11 18.77 -15.69
C ASP A 116 2.59 19.15 -15.56
N HIS A 117 3.47 18.31 -16.08
CA HIS A 117 4.91 18.49 -16.03
C HIS A 117 5.41 19.56 -17.00
N ASN A 118 4.60 19.94 -18.00
CA ASN A 118 4.96 21.00 -18.93
C ASN A 118 4.98 22.38 -18.25
N LEU A 119 4.23 22.56 -17.16
CA LEU A 119 4.29 23.76 -16.33
C LEU A 119 5.71 24.05 -15.80
N LEU A 120 6.55 23.02 -15.65
CA LEU A 120 7.91 23.19 -15.14
C LEU A 120 8.89 23.72 -16.21
N LEU A 121 8.47 23.82 -17.46
CA LEU A 121 9.30 24.27 -18.57
C LEU A 121 9.04 25.76 -18.83
N SER A 122 10.09 26.48 -19.22
CA SER A 122 9.96 27.84 -19.72
C SER A 122 9.26 27.85 -21.08
N GLU A 123 8.54 28.93 -21.40
CA GLU A 123 7.85 29.10 -22.67
C GLU A 123 8.79 29.40 -23.86
N ASP A 124 10.08 29.62 -23.58
CA ASP A 124 11.08 29.92 -24.60
C ASP A 124 11.46 28.69 -25.45
N ASP A 125 11.93 28.92 -26.68
CA ASP A 125 12.38 27.90 -27.65
C ASP A 125 13.50 26.95 -27.13
N SER A 126 14.07 27.27 -25.95
CA SER A 126 15.05 26.43 -25.27
C SER A 126 14.41 25.61 -24.15
N PRO A 127 14.70 24.29 -24.06
CA PRO A 127 14.25 23.47 -22.94
C PRO A 127 14.99 23.91 -21.67
N SER A 128 14.42 24.88 -20.97
CA SER A 128 14.88 25.40 -19.69
C SER A 128 13.76 25.27 -18.66
N LEU A 129 14.13 25.27 -17.37
CA LEU A 129 13.16 25.14 -16.28
C LEU A 129 12.66 26.50 -15.83
N ASN A 130 11.35 26.60 -15.63
CA ASN A 130 10.76 27.73 -14.95
C ASN A 130 10.96 27.58 -13.44
N ASP A 131 11.87 28.38 -12.86
CA ASP A 131 12.24 28.25 -11.45
C ASP A 131 11.07 28.54 -10.50
N SER A 132 10.18 29.47 -10.88
CA SER A 132 9.00 29.83 -10.10
C SER A 132 8.04 28.64 -9.96
N GLU A 133 7.89 27.85 -11.02
CA GLU A 133 7.02 26.67 -11.06
C GLU A 133 7.63 25.51 -10.27
N VAL A 134 8.96 25.36 -10.31
CA VAL A 134 9.68 24.40 -9.45
C VAL A 134 9.56 24.77 -7.97
N MET A 135 9.61 26.06 -7.64
CA MET A 135 9.37 26.57 -6.29
C MET A 135 7.92 26.30 -5.84
N GLU A 136 6.94 26.58 -6.69
CA GLU A 136 5.53 26.32 -6.37
C GLU A 136 5.28 24.83 -6.13
N LEU A 137 5.85 23.96 -6.98
CA LEU A 137 5.82 22.51 -6.78
C LEU A 137 6.44 22.12 -5.44
N ALA A 138 7.59 22.69 -5.06
CA ALA A 138 8.22 22.42 -3.77
C ALA A 138 7.30 22.80 -2.59
N ASN A 139 6.61 23.94 -2.66
CA ASN A 139 5.65 24.37 -1.64
C ASN A 139 4.43 23.44 -1.55
N LYS A 140 3.92 23.00 -2.71
CA LYS A 140 2.85 22.00 -2.79
C LYS A 140 3.27 20.65 -2.21
N ILE A 141 4.53 20.23 -2.39
CA ILE A 141 5.07 19.00 -1.78
C ILE A 141 5.17 19.15 -0.25
N LYS A 142 5.64 20.30 0.26
CA LYS A 142 5.71 20.57 1.70
C LYS A 142 4.33 20.51 2.37
N SER A 143 3.29 21.02 1.72
CA SER A 143 1.94 21.06 2.29
C SER A 143 1.30 19.68 2.46
N ILE A 144 1.79 18.65 1.75
CA ILE A 144 1.30 17.27 1.85
C ILE A 144 2.25 16.32 2.59
N SER A 145 3.48 16.75 2.87
CA SER A 145 4.48 15.94 3.58
C SER A 145 4.18 15.85 5.08
N LYS A 146 4.51 14.71 5.70
CA LYS A 146 4.34 14.52 7.15
C LYS A 146 5.51 15.09 7.96
N SER A 147 6.67 15.19 7.32
CA SER A 147 7.91 15.65 7.94
C SER A 147 8.13 17.13 7.66
N ASN A 148 8.54 17.89 8.68
CA ASN A 148 8.98 19.28 8.51
C ASN A 148 10.49 19.39 8.22
N ARG A 149 11.17 18.27 7.97
CA ARG A 149 12.61 18.21 7.73
C ARG A 149 12.90 17.86 6.28
N ASP A 150 13.59 18.77 5.59
CA ASP A 150 13.81 18.80 4.14
C ASP A 150 14.44 17.51 3.59
N SER A 151 15.41 16.96 4.32
CA SER A 151 16.09 15.70 3.98
C SER A 151 15.14 14.51 3.92
N TYR A 152 14.07 14.54 4.71
CA TYR A 152 13.06 13.49 4.75
C TYR A 152 11.90 13.74 3.77
N ILE A 153 11.59 15.01 3.46
CA ILE A 153 10.50 15.37 2.51
C ILE A 153 10.80 14.81 1.11
N PHE A 154 12.04 14.95 0.63
CA PHE A 154 12.44 14.40 -0.66
C PHE A 154 12.35 12.86 -0.67
N GLY A 155 12.75 12.21 0.42
CA GLY A 155 12.66 10.75 0.57
C GLY A 155 11.23 10.23 0.61
N GLU A 156 10.33 10.94 1.31
CA GLU A 156 8.90 10.59 1.42
C GLU A 156 8.21 10.52 0.06
N HIS A 157 8.62 11.36 -0.89
CA HIS A 157 8.00 11.48 -2.22
C HIS A 157 8.92 11.07 -3.38
N GLN A 158 10.02 10.36 -3.10
CA GLN A 158 11.07 10.05 -4.08
C GLN A 158 10.53 9.40 -5.37
N SER A 159 9.61 8.43 -5.25
CA SER A 159 9.03 7.74 -6.41
C SER A 159 8.26 8.69 -7.34
N ASN A 160 7.48 9.61 -6.77
CA ASN A 160 6.68 10.57 -7.54
C ASN A 160 7.59 11.64 -8.20
N ILE A 161 8.59 12.12 -7.46
CA ILE A 161 9.57 13.08 -7.99
C ILE A 161 10.36 12.45 -9.15
N THR A 162 10.73 11.16 -9.02
CA THR A 162 11.42 10.41 -10.07
C THR A 162 10.53 10.23 -11.30
N TYR A 163 9.24 9.99 -11.11
CA TYR A 163 8.28 9.94 -12.21
C TYR A 163 8.21 11.26 -12.99
N ILE A 164 8.12 12.41 -12.29
CA ILE A 164 8.14 13.74 -12.92
C ILE A 164 9.45 13.96 -13.66
N LYS A 165 10.60 13.63 -13.03
CA LYS A 165 11.94 13.75 -13.65
C LYS A 165 11.97 13.09 -15.04
N TYR A 166 11.50 11.86 -15.17
CA TYR A 166 11.56 11.12 -16.44
C TYR A 166 10.56 11.59 -17.49
N LYS A 167 9.57 12.41 -17.12
CA LYS A 167 8.65 13.05 -18.07
C LYS A 167 9.20 14.34 -18.65
N LEU A 168 10.17 14.96 -17.99
CA LEU A 168 10.85 16.16 -18.49
C LEU A 168 11.89 15.82 -19.59
N PRO A 169 12.19 16.77 -20.50
CA PRO A 169 13.26 16.62 -21.49
C PRO A 169 14.60 16.29 -20.82
N LYS A 170 15.39 15.41 -21.43
CA LYS A 170 16.67 14.92 -20.86
C LYS A 170 17.62 16.04 -20.42
N ALA A 171 17.65 17.16 -21.15
CA ALA A 171 18.51 18.30 -20.88
C ALA A 171 18.29 18.93 -19.49
N VAL A 172 17.07 18.87 -18.95
CA VAL A 172 16.68 19.57 -17.72
C VAL A 172 16.47 18.65 -16.52
N GLN A 173 16.59 17.33 -16.69
CA GLN A 173 16.20 16.37 -15.64
C GLN A 173 17.04 16.47 -14.37
N ASP A 174 18.36 16.62 -14.51
CA ASP A 174 19.25 16.71 -13.34
C ASP A 174 19.20 18.10 -12.70
N GLU A 175 19.01 19.13 -13.52
CA GLU A 175 18.78 20.49 -13.07
C GLU A 175 17.49 20.60 -12.23
N PHE A 176 16.41 19.94 -12.67
CA PHE A 176 15.14 19.87 -11.95
C PHE A 176 15.32 19.29 -10.56
N VAL A 177 16.01 18.15 -10.43
CA VAL A 177 16.24 17.52 -9.12
C VAL A 177 17.06 18.43 -8.21
N LYS A 178 18.07 19.13 -8.76
CA LYS A 178 18.91 20.05 -7.99
C LYS A 178 18.11 21.25 -7.49
N ARG A 179 17.34 21.90 -8.36
CA ARG A 179 16.50 23.07 -8.02
C ARG A 179 15.38 22.68 -7.04
N LEU A 180 14.72 21.54 -7.25
CA LEU A 180 13.67 21.06 -6.35
C LEU A 180 14.23 20.81 -4.93
N LYS A 181 15.40 20.17 -4.81
CA LYS A 181 16.05 19.97 -3.51
C LYS A 181 16.40 21.29 -2.82
N TYR A 182 16.87 22.28 -3.58
CA TYR A 182 17.14 23.61 -3.06
C TYR A 182 15.87 24.26 -2.49
N TRP A 183 14.77 24.25 -3.23
CA TRP A 183 13.50 24.83 -2.78
C TRP A 183 12.84 24.05 -1.64
N LEU A 184 13.04 22.73 -1.57
CA LEU A 184 12.59 21.94 -0.42
C LEU A 184 13.36 22.28 0.86
N ALA A 185 14.60 22.74 0.75
CA ALA A 185 15.48 23.10 1.87
C ALA A 185 15.33 24.54 2.38
N LYS A 186 14.46 25.33 1.75
CA LYS A 186 14.24 26.75 2.04
C LYS A 186 12.89 26.96 2.71
#